data_AF-A0A450ZXN1-F1
#
_entry.id   AF-A0A450ZXN1-F1
#
_cell.length_a   1.000
_cell.length_b   1.000
_cell.length_c   1.000
_cell.angle_alpha   90.00
_cell.angle_beta   90.00
_cell.angle_gamma   90.00
#
_symmetry.space_group_name_H-M   'P 1'
#
loop_
_entity.id
_entity.type
_entity.pdbx_description
1 polymer ?
#
loop_
_entity_poly.entity_id
_entity_poly.type
_entity_poly.pdbx_seq_one_letter_code
_entity_poly.pdbx_strand_id
1 'polypeptide(L)'
;MLATLHKLGIVPSFSRPSVSDDNPYSESLFRTLKYCPAYPDKPFEGIEQARRWVHRFVHWYNLEHRHSAIGYVTPSQRHTGQDTTALLGGKAQTLRGCKGKQSSTLVRQNQKLETGR
;
A
#
# COMPACT_ATOMS: atom_id res chain seq x y z
N MET A 1 11.72 6.48 29.83
CA MET A 1 11.21 5.62 28.73
C MET A 1 11.70 4.19 28.84
N LEU A 2 13.02 3.92 28.92
CA LEU A 2 13.58 2.57 29.08
C LEU A 2 13.03 1.81 30.32
N ALA A 3 12.95 2.49 31.47
CA ALA A 3 12.39 1.91 32.70
C ALA A 3 10.93 1.45 32.54
N THR A 4 10.14 2.15 31.72
CA THR A 4 8.75 1.77 31.42
C THR A 4 8.69 0.52 30.54
N LEU A 5 9.56 0.44 29.52
CA LEU A 5 9.63 -0.73 28.63
C LEU A 5 10.03 -1.99 29.41
N HIS A 6 11.02 -1.89 30.29
CA HIS A 6 11.44 -2.99 31.15
C HIS A 6 10.32 -3.42 32.11
N LYS A 7 9.61 -2.45 32.70
CA LYS A 7 8.43 -2.74 33.56
C LYS A 7 7.33 -3.48 32.81
N LEU A 8 7.14 -3.19 31.51
CA LEU A 8 6.16 -3.86 30.65
C LEU A 8 6.69 -5.16 30.03
N GLY A 9 7.92 -5.58 30.34
CA GLY A 9 8.55 -6.77 29.75
C GLY A 9 8.91 -6.62 28.26
N ILE A 10 8.97 -5.40 27.74
CA ILE A 10 9.29 -5.11 26.34
C ILE A 10 10.80 -4.95 26.19
N VAL A 11 11.41 -5.77 25.32
CA VAL A 11 12.83 -5.67 24.98
C VAL A 11 13.01 -4.55 23.94
N PRO A 12 13.74 -3.48 24.26
CA PRO A 12 14.01 -2.41 23.30
C PRO A 12 15.04 -2.86 22.27
N SER A 13 14.79 -2.53 21.00
CA SER A 13 15.76 -2.67 19.91
C SER A 13 15.98 -1.29 19.28
N PHE A 14 17.24 -0.95 19.01
CA PHE A 14 17.64 0.35 18.48
C PHE A 14 18.38 0.15 17.16
N SER A 15 18.12 1.06 16.21
CA SER A 15 18.89 1.17 14.97
C SER A 15 20.36 1.50 15.26
N ARG A 16 21.23 1.15 14.34
CA ARG A 16 22.65 1.49 14.41
C ARG A 16 22.80 3.01 14.46
N PRO A 17 23.79 3.53 15.24
CA PRO A 17 24.04 4.96 15.30
C PRO A 17 24.28 5.54 13.91
N SER A 18 23.59 6.66 13.61
CA SER A 18 23.73 7.41 12.35
C SER A 18 23.30 6.66 11.08
N VAL A 19 22.48 5.63 11.21
CA VAL A 19 21.99 4.82 10.08
C VAL A 19 20.47 4.87 10.04
N SER A 20 19.90 5.56 9.05
CA SER A 20 18.44 5.74 8.93
C SER A 20 17.73 4.56 8.27
N ASP A 21 18.44 3.77 7.45
CA ASP A 21 17.87 2.71 6.62
C ASP A 21 17.58 1.39 7.37
N ASP A 22 17.94 1.30 8.66
CA ASP A 22 17.71 0.10 9.50
C ASP A 22 16.23 -0.20 9.75
N ASN A 23 15.30 0.73 9.44
CA ASN A 23 13.86 0.52 9.58
C ASN A 23 13.10 0.83 8.28
N PRO A 24 13.25 -0.02 7.23
CA PRO A 24 12.63 0.22 5.93
C PRO A 24 11.10 0.30 6.00
N TYR A 25 10.47 -0.37 6.98
CA TYR A 25 9.03 -0.31 7.19
C TYR A 25 8.55 1.09 7.60
N SER A 26 9.19 1.68 8.61
CA SER A 26 8.86 3.05 9.03
C SER A 26 9.21 4.07 7.96
N GLU A 27 10.32 3.90 7.24
CA GLU A 27 10.68 4.80 6.14
C GLU A 27 9.62 4.80 5.02
N SER A 28 9.13 3.62 4.64
CA SER A 28 8.06 3.48 3.64
C SER A 28 6.76 4.18 4.09
N LEU A 29 6.41 4.06 5.38
CA LEU A 29 5.27 4.76 5.95
C LEU A 29 5.46 6.29 5.91
N PHE A 30 6.63 6.81 6.30
CA PHE A 30 6.91 8.25 6.25
C PHE A 30 6.94 8.80 4.83
N ARG A 31 7.43 8.01 3.87
CA ARG A 31 7.33 8.35 2.46
C ARG A 31 5.86 8.48 2.05
N THR A 32 5.04 7.48 2.38
CA THR A 32 3.60 7.52 2.07
C THR A 32 2.91 8.73 2.69
N LEU A 33 3.27 9.08 3.93
CA LEU A 33 2.76 10.27 4.61
C LEU A 33 3.09 11.55 3.85
N LYS A 34 4.35 11.74 3.44
CA LYS A 34 4.83 12.97 2.77
C LYS A 34 4.29 13.15 1.36
N TYR A 35 4.05 12.04 0.65
CA TYR A 35 3.61 12.06 -0.74
C TYR A 35 2.11 11.76 -0.90
N CYS A 36 1.34 11.74 0.20
CA CYS A 36 -0.10 11.56 0.10
C CYS A 36 -0.75 12.81 -0.50
N PRO A 37 -1.85 12.69 -1.27
CA PRO A 37 -2.51 13.84 -1.89
C PRO A 37 -3.03 14.88 -0.89
N ALA A 38 -3.26 14.49 0.36
CA ALA A 38 -3.76 15.34 1.42
C ALA A 38 -2.66 16.01 2.27
N TYR A 39 -1.39 15.91 1.84
CA TYR A 39 -0.27 16.55 2.51
C TYR A 39 -0.46 18.08 2.52
N PRO A 40 -0.22 18.76 3.66
CA PRO A 40 -0.52 20.19 3.76
C PRO A 40 0.51 21.02 3.01
N ASP A 41 0.04 21.93 2.15
CA ASP A 41 0.90 22.89 1.45
C ASP A 41 1.38 24.04 2.36
N LYS A 42 0.66 24.29 3.47
CA LYS A 42 0.96 25.34 4.45
C LYS A 42 1.45 24.74 5.76
N PRO A 43 2.33 25.43 6.51
CA PRO A 43 2.72 25.02 7.85
C PRO A 43 1.50 24.89 8.77
N PHE A 44 1.59 23.98 9.74
CA PHE A 44 0.56 23.87 10.76
C PHE A 44 0.59 25.09 11.68
N GLU A 45 -0.59 25.62 12.00
CA GLU A 45 -0.74 26.76 12.93
C GLU A 45 -0.39 26.38 14.39
N GLY A 46 -0.43 25.09 14.71
CA GLY A 46 -0.08 24.58 16.03
C GLY A 46 -0.13 23.06 16.13
N ILE A 47 0.33 22.54 17.27
CA ILE A 47 0.43 21.09 17.50
C ILE A 47 -0.91 20.36 17.40
N GLU A 48 -2.00 21.00 17.79
CA GLU A 48 -3.34 20.41 17.71
C GLU A 48 -3.82 20.23 16.27
N GLN A 49 -3.46 21.16 15.38
CA GLN A 49 -3.76 21.03 13.96
C GLN A 49 -2.95 19.89 13.33
N ALA A 50 -1.66 19.80 13.68
CA ALA A 50 -0.80 18.70 13.25
C ALA A 50 -1.33 17.34 13.72
N ARG A 51 -1.72 17.22 15.00
CA ARG A 51 -2.31 15.99 15.57
C ARG A 51 -3.57 15.57 14.83
N ARG A 52 -4.50 16.49 14.58
CA ARG A 52 -5.73 16.20 13.81
C ARG A 52 -5.42 15.72 12.41
N TRP A 53 -4.45 16.36 11.74
CA TRP A 53 -4.04 15.96 10.40
C TRP A 53 -3.42 14.55 10.40
N VAL A 54 -2.48 14.26 11.31
CA VAL A 54 -1.87 12.93 11.44
C VAL A 54 -2.91 11.88 11.76
N HIS A 55 -3.89 12.17 12.62
CA HIS A 55 -4.97 11.22 12.93
C HIS A 55 -5.80 10.87 11.68
N ARG A 56 -6.14 11.88 10.86
CA ARG A 56 -6.83 11.63 9.58
C ARG A 56 -5.96 10.81 8.62
N PHE A 57 -4.67 11.12 8.54
CA PHE A 57 -3.74 10.34 7.74
C PHE A 57 -3.69 8.87 8.19
N VAL A 58 -3.58 8.60 9.49
CA VAL A 58 -3.55 7.23 10.04
C VAL A 58 -4.85 6.49 9.76
N HIS A 59 -6.00 7.16 9.87
CA HIS A 59 -7.30 6.58 9.52
C HIS A 59 -7.34 6.17 8.05
N TRP A 60 -7.02 7.11 7.16
CA TRP A 60 -6.98 6.87 5.72
C TRP A 60 -5.99 5.76 5.35
N TYR A 61 -4.77 5.78 5.91
CA TYR A 61 -3.74 4.77 5.66
C TYR A 61 -4.22 3.36 6.03
N ASN A 62 -4.84 3.20 7.20
CA ASN A 62 -5.21 1.88 7.70
C ASN A 62 -6.53 1.33 7.11
N LEU A 63 -7.46 2.21 6.76
CA LEU A 63 -8.85 1.81 6.45
C LEU A 63 -9.28 2.06 5.01
N GLU A 64 -8.61 2.95 4.28
CA GLU A 64 -9.01 3.35 2.92
C GLU A 64 -7.92 3.07 1.88
N HIS A 65 -6.66 3.39 2.20
CA HIS A 65 -5.54 3.26 1.28
C HIS A 65 -5.20 1.78 1.04
N ARG A 66 -5.23 1.38 -0.24
CA ARG A 66 -4.92 0.02 -0.66
C ARG A 66 -3.46 -0.08 -1.10
N HIS A 67 -2.74 -1.05 -0.55
CA HIS A 67 -1.31 -1.20 -0.78
C HIS A 67 -1.04 -2.35 -1.75
N SER A 68 -0.34 -2.06 -2.85
CA SER A 68 0.02 -3.07 -3.86
C SER A 68 0.84 -4.22 -3.27
N ALA A 69 1.76 -3.92 -2.34
CA ALA A 69 2.63 -4.89 -1.68
C ALA A 69 1.89 -5.98 -0.87
N ILE A 70 0.65 -5.73 -0.47
CA ILE A 70 -0.19 -6.70 0.26
C ILE A 70 -1.40 -7.18 -0.55
N GLY A 71 -1.38 -7.00 -1.88
CA GLY A 71 -2.43 -7.46 -2.77
C GLY A 71 -3.58 -6.47 -2.96
N TYR A 72 -3.31 -5.16 -2.87
CA TYR A 72 -4.32 -4.10 -3.01
C TYR A 72 -5.47 -4.19 -2.00
N VAL A 73 -5.17 -4.63 -0.78
CA VAL A 73 -6.07 -4.53 0.39
C VAL A 73 -5.60 -3.44 1.33
N THR A 74 -6.45 -3.05 2.28
CA THR A 74 -6.05 -2.09 3.32
C THR A 74 -5.29 -2.80 4.45
N PRO A 75 -4.40 -2.10 5.19
CA PRO A 75 -3.65 -2.70 6.28
C PRO A 75 -4.58 -3.32 7.34
N SER A 76 -5.71 -2.68 7.64
CA SER A 76 -6.71 -3.22 8.57
C SER A 76 -7.31 -4.54 8.08
N GLN A 77 -7.69 -4.63 6.79
CA GLN A 77 -8.22 -5.87 6.21
C GLN A 77 -7.22 -7.02 6.27
N ARG A 78 -5.93 -6.72 6.01
CA ARG A 78 -4.85 -7.69 6.12
C ARG A 78 -4.63 -8.13 7.57
N HIS A 79 -4.70 -7.19 8.51
CA HIS A 79 -4.53 -7.46 9.93
C HIS A 79 -5.65 -8.34 10.50
N THR A 80 -6.89 -8.15 10.06
CA THR A 80 -8.06 -8.93 10.49
C THR A 80 -8.27 -10.22 9.69
N GLY A 81 -7.42 -10.51 8.71
CA GLY A 81 -7.53 -11.70 7.84
C GLY A 81 -8.67 -11.66 6.82
N GLN A 82 -9.31 -10.50 6.63
CA GLN A 82 -10.41 -10.30 5.68
C GLN A 82 -9.93 -10.15 4.21
N ASP A 83 -8.62 -10.11 4.01
CA ASP A 83 -7.97 -10.02 2.71
C ASP A 83 -8.29 -11.22 1.81
N THR A 84 -8.40 -12.42 2.38
CA THR A 84 -8.76 -13.63 1.62
C THR A 84 -10.11 -13.50 0.91
N THR A 85 -11.14 -12.99 1.60
CA THR A 85 -12.46 -12.74 1.00
C THR A 85 -12.43 -11.60 -0.03
N ALA A 86 -11.70 -10.52 0.26
CA ALA A 86 -11.59 -9.36 -0.63
C ALA A 86 -10.85 -9.68 -1.94
N LEU A 87 -9.75 -10.46 -1.87
CA LEU A 87 -8.94 -10.88 -3.02
C LEU A 87 -9.70 -11.85 -3.94
N LEU A 88 -10.52 -12.74 -3.38
CA LEU A 88 -11.38 -13.64 -4.15
C LEU A 88 -12.44 -12.86 -4.94
N GLY A 89 -13.05 -11.83 -4.34
CA GLY A 89 -14.02 -10.96 -5.02
C GLY A 89 -13.40 -10.11 -6.14
N GLY A 90 -12.17 -9.63 -5.95
CA GLY A 90 -11.43 -8.83 -6.94
C GLY A 90 -11.00 -9.63 -8.17
N LYS A 91 -10.49 -10.86 -7.99
CA LYS A 91 -10.14 -11.77 -9.11
C LYS A 91 -11.32 -12.04 -10.03
N ALA A 92 -12.53 -12.23 -9.47
CA ALA A 92 -13.75 -12.43 -10.25
C ALA A 92 -14.14 -11.19 -11.09
N GLN A 93 -13.88 -9.97 -10.60
CA GLN A 93 -14.15 -8.73 -11.34
C GLN A 93 -13.14 -8.49 -12.46
N THR A 94 -11.85 -8.73 -12.20
CA THR A 94 -10.79 -8.61 -13.21
C THR A 94 -10.99 -9.62 -14.36
N LEU A 95 -11.35 -10.87 -14.04
CA LEU A 95 -11.65 -11.89 -15.07
C LEU A 95 -12.86 -11.52 -15.94
N ARG A 96 -13.88 -10.86 -15.37
CA ARG A 96 -15.02 -10.35 -16.14
C ARG A 96 -14.64 -9.18 -17.05
N GLY A 97 -13.74 -8.29 -16.61
CA GLY A 97 -13.20 -7.20 -17.44
C GLY A 97 -12.27 -7.67 -18.56
N CYS A 98 -11.50 -8.74 -18.34
CA CYS A 98 -10.60 -9.32 -19.35
C CYS A 98 -11.33 -10.07 -20.46
N LYS A 99 -12.53 -10.62 -20.22
CA LYS A 99 -13.35 -11.26 -21.27
C LYS A 99 -13.89 -10.27 -22.32
N GLY A 100 -13.86 -8.96 -22.05
CA GLY A 100 -14.31 -7.91 -22.98
C GLY A 100 -13.19 -7.28 -23.84
N LYS A 101 -11.94 -7.71 -23.69
CA LYS A 101 -10.80 -7.22 -24.49
C LYS A 101 -10.02 -8.38 -25.11
N GLN A 102 -10.67 -9.18 -25.94
CA GLN A 102 -9.94 -9.87 -27.01
C GLN A 102 -9.60 -8.80 -28.06
N SER A 103 -8.44 -8.16 -27.89
CA SER A 103 -7.90 -7.20 -28.85
C SER A 103 -7.65 -7.95 -30.16
N SER A 104 -8.32 -7.54 -31.23
CA SER A 104 -8.33 -8.14 -32.58
C SER A 104 -7.00 -8.01 -33.35
N THR A 105 -5.85 -8.00 -32.67
CA THR A 105 -4.55 -7.66 -33.27
C THR A 105 -3.67 -8.88 -33.62
N LEU A 106 -4.16 -10.12 -33.44
CA LEU A 106 -3.39 -11.34 -33.73
C LEU A 106 -4.08 -12.29 -34.72
N VAL A 107 -4.67 -11.77 -35.80
CA VAL A 107 -5.19 -12.61 -36.92
C VAL A 107 -4.53 -12.29 -38.26
N ARG A 108 -3.52 -11.40 -38.32
CA ARG A 108 -2.95 -10.94 -39.61
C ARG A 108 -1.54 -11.41 -39.95
N GLN A 109 -1.06 -12.51 -39.36
CA GLN A 109 0.24 -13.09 -39.72
C GLN A 109 0.24 -14.58 -40.11
N ASN A 110 -0.90 -15.29 -40.05
CA ASN A 110 -0.99 -16.71 -40.46
C ASN A 110 -1.84 -16.91 -41.72
N GLN A 111 -1.70 -16.04 -42.73
CA GLN A 111 -2.34 -16.26 -44.05
C GLN A 111 -1.42 -15.92 -45.23
N LYS A 112 -0.09 -15.85 -44.99
CA LYS A 112 0.90 -15.59 -46.04
C LYS A 112 1.97 -16.67 -46.17
N LEU A 113 1.66 -17.90 -45.76
CA LEU A 113 2.52 -19.08 -45.91
C LEU A 113 1.92 -20.22 -46.74
N GLU A 114 0.73 -20.04 -47.35
CA GLU A 114 0.05 -21.11 -48.13
C GLU A 114 -0.12 -20.81 -49.62
N THR A 115 0.64 -19.89 -50.21
CA THR A 115 0.65 -19.75 -51.68
C THR A 115 2.02 -19.28 -52.15
N GLY A 116 2.90 -20.23 -52.43
CA GLY A 116 4.29 -19.93 -52.78
C GLY A 116 5.17 -21.13 -53.06
N ARG A 117 4.65 -22.15 -53.76
CA ARG A 117 5.40 -22.91 -54.77
C ARG A 117 4.46 -23.74 -55.63
#